data_AF-A0A937QYE8-F1
#
_entry.id   AF-A0A937QYE8-F1
#
_cell.length_a   1.000
_cell.length_b   1.000
_cell.length_c   1.000
_cell.angle_alpha   90.00
_cell.angle_beta   90.00
_cell.angle_gamma   90.00
#
_symmetry.space_group_name_H-M   'P 1'
#
loop_
_entity.id
_entity.type
_entity.pdbx_description
1 polymer ?
#
loop_
_entity_poly.entity_id
_entity_poly.type
_entity_poly.pdbx_seq_one_letter_code
_entity_poly.pdbx_strand_id
1 'polypeptide(L)'
;HTTSEKSRGCLECHGDPKVLGLGQGIFSQRGEKELFRPTYDAASSGLGIPFPLDGFVGLSENSMVPGPPKGARPFDWMEIKKIRSVNPCLGCHDRYDDVIYHDFPSSLKRFEGDTALPCRN
;
A
#
# COMPACT_ATOMS: atom_id res chain seq x y z
N HIS A 1 -9.58 -2.55 -16.93
CA HIS A 1 -9.77 -1.11 -17.13
C HIS A 1 -11.19 -0.79 -16.71
N THR A 2 -11.40 -0.38 -15.46
CA THR A 2 -12.73 -0.04 -14.96
C THR A 2 -12.91 1.47 -15.02
N THR A 3 -13.75 1.92 -15.93
CA THR A 3 -14.28 3.29 -16.04
C THR A 3 -15.27 3.51 -14.89
N SER A 4 -14.76 3.73 -13.70
CA SER A 4 -15.58 4.09 -12.55
C SER A 4 -15.92 5.58 -12.61
N GLU A 5 -17.18 5.95 -12.40
CA GLU A 5 -17.64 7.34 -12.33
C GLU A 5 -16.98 8.11 -11.17
N LYS A 6 -16.58 7.39 -10.12
CA LYS A 6 -15.91 7.95 -8.94
C LYS A 6 -14.56 7.31 -8.71
N SER A 7 -13.60 8.09 -8.26
CA SER A 7 -12.36 7.54 -7.72
C SER A 7 -12.66 6.71 -6.48
N ARG A 8 -11.80 5.72 -6.21
CA ARG A 8 -11.79 5.04 -4.91
C ARG A 8 -11.50 6.04 -3.79
N GLY A 9 -11.92 5.70 -2.57
CA GLY A 9 -11.63 6.50 -1.39
C GLY A 9 -10.14 6.48 -1.04
N CYS A 10 -9.66 7.50 -0.32
CA CYS A 10 -8.25 7.61 0.08
C CYS A 10 -7.79 6.35 0.82
N LEU A 11 -8.54 5.93 1.84
CA LEU A 11 -8.17 4.77 2.66
C LEU A 11 -8.11 3.47 1.86
N GLU A 12 -9.00 3.32 0.88
CA GLU A 12 -9.01 2.15 -0.01
C GLU A 12 -7.82 2.17 -0.96
N CYS A 13 -7.56 3.31 -1.63
CA CYS A 13 -6.40 3.46 -2.52
C CYS A 13 -5.05 3.28 -1.80
N HIS A 14 -4.93 3.78 -0.58
CA HIS A 14 -3.65 3.86 0.14
C HIS A 14 -3.46 2.76 1.19
N GLY A 15 -4.52 2.04 1.56
CA GLY A 15 -4.51 1.06 2.64
C GLY A 15 -4.92 -0.36 2.23
N ASP A 16 -5.67 -0.54 1.14
CA ASP A 16 -6.11 -1.88 0.71
C ASP A 16 -5.00 -2.59 -0.11
N PRO A 17 -4.42 -3.70 0.39
CA PRO A 17 -3.36 -4.41 -0.32
C PRO A 17 -3.82 -4.96 -1.67
N LYS A 18 -5.10 -5.30 -1.84
CA LYS A 18 -5.64 -5.79 -3.10
C LYS A 18 -5.65 -4.69 -4.15
N VAL A 19 -6.06 -3.48 -3.77
CA VAL A 19 -6.09 -2.31 -4.68
C VAL A 19 -4.67 -1.91 -5.09
N LEU A 20 -3.70 -2.08 -4.20
CA LEU A 20 -2.28 -1.85 -4.46
C LEU A 20 -1.60 -2.96 -5.27
N GLY A 21 -2.31 -4.07 -5.53
CA GLY A 21 -1.81 -5.19 -6.33
C GLY A 21 -1.04 -6.26 -5.56
N LEU A 22 -1.00 -6.22 -4.22
CA LEU A 22 -0.40 -7.29 -3.40
C LEU A 22 -1.27 -8.55 -3.36
N GLY A 23 -2.54 -8.45 -3.77
CA GLY A 23 -3.54 -9.50 -3.70
C GLY A 23 -4.42 -9.40 -2.43
N GLN A 24 -5.39 -10.30 -2.30
CA GLN A 24 -6.22 -10.40 -1.11
C GLN A 24 -5.40 -10.89 0.08
N GLY A 25 -5.48 -10.17 1.21
CA GLY A 25 -4.78 -10.57 2.41
C GLY A 25 -4.75 -9.47 3.47
N ILE A 26 -3.97 -9.74 4.51
CA ILE A 26 -3.73 -8.80 5.61
C ILE A 26 -2.32 -8.26 5.48
N PHE A 27 -2.22 -6.95 5.35
CA PHE A 27 -0.96 -6.24 5.48
C PHE A 27 -0.76 -5.80 6.93
N SER A 28 0.46 -5.94 7.46
CA SER A 28 0.84 -5.47 8.78
C SER A 28 2.25 -4.90 8.76
N GLN A 29 2.47 -3.81 9.50
CA GLN A 29 3.80 -3.24 9.72
C GLN A 29 4.12 -3.26 11.22
N ARG A 30 5.30 -3.77 11.57
CA ARG A 30 5.82 -3.75 12.95
C ARG A 30 7.23 -3.17 12.94
N GLY A 31 7.34 -1.89 13.32
CA GLY A 31 8.58 -1.12 13.15
C GLY A 31 8.94 -1.02 11.67
N GLU A 32 10.19 -1.39 11.35
CA GLU A 32 10.69 -1.42 9.96
C GLU A 32 10.27 -2.67 9.18
N LYS A 33 9.68 -3.68 9.84
CA LYS A 33 9.29 -4.93 9.19
C LYS A 33 7.88 -4.81 8.64
N GLU A 34 7.78 -4.93 7.32
CA GLU A 34 6.52 -5.06 6.60
C GLU A 34 6.24 -6.55 6.32
N LEU A 35 5.00 -6.97 6.59
CA LEU A 35 4.55 -8.34 6.34
C LEU A 35 3.20 -8.30 5.63
N PHE A 36 3.10 -9.06 4.54
CA PHE A 36 1.84 -9.35 3.89
C PHE A 36 1.51 -10.84 4.04
N ARG A 37 0.30 -11.13 4.51
CA ARG A 37 -0.23 -12.48 4.65
C ARG A 37 -1.39 -12.64 3.66
N PRO A 38 -1.19 -13.35 2.53
CA PRO A 38 -2.27 -13.54 1.57
C PRO A 38 -3.39 -14.39 2.18
N THR A 39 -4.63 -14.15 1.74
CA THR A 39 -5.78 -14.98 2.14
C THR A 39 -5.62 -16.42 1.64
N TYR A 40 -5.02 -16.60 0.46
CA TYR A 40 -4.67 -17.90 -0.08
C TYR A 40 -3.15 -18.06 -0.17
N ASP A 41 -2.61 -19.02 0.59
CA ASP A 41 -1.18 -19.36 0.56
C ASP A 41 -0.90 -20.38 -0.56
N ALA A 42 -0.53 -19.88 -1.74
CA ALA A 42 -0.21 -20.71 -2.89
C ALA A 42 1.05 -21.57 -2.68
N ALA A 43 2.00 -21.12 -1.86
CA ALA A 43 3.23 -21.86 -1.59
C ALA A 43 2.93 -23.12 -0.77
N SER A 44 2.14 -22.98 0.29
CA SER A 44 1.76 -24.11 1.16
C SER A 44 0.67 -25.00 0.56
N SER A 45 -0.05 -24.53 -0.46
CA SER A 45 -1.15 -25.27 -1.10
C SER A 45 -0.70 -26.23 -2.22
N GLY A 46 0.61 -26.49 -2.34
CA GLY A 46 1.15 -27.43 -3.32
C GLY A 46 1.34 -26.87 -4.75
N LEU A 47 1.02 -25.59 -4.98
CA LEU A 47 1.34 -24.93 -6.24
C LEU A 47 2.82 -24.53 -6.33
N GLY A 48 3.52 -24.42 -5.19
CA GLY A 48 4.94 -24.09 -5.14
C GLY A 48 5.27 -22.67 -5.61
N ILE A 49 4.26 -21.79 -5.67
CA ILE A 49 4.40 -20.40 -6.12
C ILE A 49 4.57 -19.50 -4.88
N PRO A 50 5.62 -18.66 -4.80
CA PRO A 50 5.93 -17.87 -3.61
C PRO A 50 5.12 -16.55 -3.50
N PHE A 51 4.05 -16.39 -4.29
CA PHE A 51 3.22 -15.20 -4.35
C PHE A 51 1.74 -15.58 -4.50
N PRO A 52 0.80 -14.71 -4.07
CA PRO A 52 -0.63 -14.95 -4.25
C PRO A 52 -1.03 -14.93 -5.72
N LEU A 53 -2.03 -15.74 -6.06
CA LEU A 53 -2.53 -15.88 -7.44
C LEU A 53 -3.20 -14.62 -7.99
N ASP A 54 -3.70 -13.76 -7.11
CA ASP A 54 -4.33 -12.48 -7.43
C ASP A 54 -3.43 -11.26 -7.16
N GLY A 55 -2.14 -11.50 -6.87
CA GLY A 55 -1.13 -10.46 -6.74
C GLY A 55 -0.42 -10.18 -8.06
N PHE A 56 0.01 -8.94 -8.24
CA PHE A 56 0.80 -8.45 -9.37
C PHE A 56 2.19 -7.95 -8.94
N VAL A 57 2.38 -7.70 -7.64
CA VAL A 57 3.57 -7.11 -7.03
C VAL A 57 3.73 -7.62 -5.61
N GLY A 58 4.95 -7.57 -5.08
CA GLY A 58 5.25 -7.86 -3.68
C GLY A 58 6.01 -6.73 -2.98
N LEU A 59 6.37 -6.96 -1.71
CA LEU A 59 6.89 -5.91 -0.81
C LEU A 59 8.41 -5.70 -0.88
N SER A 60 9.16 -6.50 -1.64
CA SER A 60 10.61 -6.36 -1.77
C SER A 60 11.07 -6.17 -3.21
N GLU A 61 12.34 -5.83 -3.37
CA GLU A 61 13.00 -5.79 -4.67
C GLU A 61 12.81 -7.12 -5.42
N ASN A 62 12.50 -7.02 -6.72
CA ASN A 62 12.22 -8.15 -7.62
C ASN A 62 10.99 -9.02 -7.31
N SER A 63 10.07 -8.58 -6.45
CA SER A 63 8.83 -9.33 -6.13
C SER A 63 7.73 -9.24 -7.19
N MET A 64 8.09 -9.01 -8.46
CA MET A 64 7.11 -8.83 -9.52
C MET A 64 6.48 -10.18 -9.88
N VAL A 65 5.15 -10.25 -9.85
CA VAL A 65 4.45 -11.47 -10.25
C VAL A 65 4.39 -11.54 -11.78
N PRO A 66 4.67 -12.71 -12.40
CA PRO A 66 4.57 -12.86 -13.85
C PRO A 66 3.15 -12.63 -14.37
N GLY A 67 3.05 -11.97 -15.53
CA GLY A 67 1.82 -11.89 -16.32
C GLY A 67 0.84 -10.77 -15.95
N PRO A 68 1.28 -9.50 -15.78
CA PRO A 68 0.31 -8.40 -15.79
C PRO A 68 -0.46 -8.40 -17.12
N PRO A 69 -1.73 -7.96 -17.14
CA PRO A 69 -2.50 -7.84 -18.36
C PRO A 69 -1.71 -7.07 -19.44
N LYS A 70 -1.78 -7.50 -20.71
CA LYS A 70 -1.05 -6.83 -21.81
C LYS A 70 -1.31 -5.32 -21.79
N GLY A 71 -0.23 -4.53 -21.71
CA GLY A 71 -0.28 -3.06 -21.67
C GLY A 71 -0.44 -2.45 -20.28
N ALA A 72 -0.56 -3.24 -19.21
CA ALA A 72 -0.55 -2.77 -17.83
C ALA A 72 0.83 -2.93 -17.20
N ARG A 73 1.31 -1.89 -16.52
CA ARG A 73 2.49 -1.94 -15.65
C ARG A 73 2.01 -1.89 -14.20
N PRO A 74 2.20 -2.95 -13.40
CA PRO A 74 2.01 -2.88 -11.96
C PRO A 74 2.94 -1.84 -11.35
N PHE A 75 2.55 -1.30 -10.20
CA PHE A 75 3.46 -0.51 -9.38
C PHE A 75 4.65 -1.38 -8.95
N ASP A 76 5.82 -0.77 -8.77
CA ASP A 76 6.94 -1.41 -8.10
C ASP A 76 6.85 -1.27 -6.57
N TRP A 77 7.73 -1.95 -5.84
CA TRP A 77 7.75 -1.94 -4.38
C TRP A 77 8.00 -0.54 -3.79
N MET A 78 8.79 0.31 -4.47
CA MET A 78 9.06 1.69 -4.02
C MET A 78 7.84 2.58 -4.25
N GLU A 79 7.15 2.42 -5.37
CA GLU A 79 5.90 3.11 -5.67
C GLU A 79 4.82 2.75 -4.64
N ILE A 80 4.66 1.47 -4.31
CA ILE A 80 3.72 1.03 -3.26
C ILE A 80 4.08 1.63 -1.91
N LYS A 81 5.36 1.61 -1.54
CA LYS A 81 5.82 2.23 -0.28
C LYS A 81 5.48 3.72 -0.23
N LYS A 82 5.66 4.46 -1.32
CA LYS A 82 5.28 5.87 -1.43
C LYS A 82 3.76 6.07 -1.34
N ILE A 83 2.97 5.31 -2.10
CA ILE A 83 1.51 5.40 -2.09
C ILE A 83 0.97 5.14 -0.68
N ARG A 84 1.51 4.14 0.02
CA ARG A 84 1.07 3.76 1.37
C ARG A 84 1.56 4.68 2.48
N SER A 85 2.57 5.51 2.23
CA SER A 85 3.17 6.38 3.27
C SER A 85 2.15 7.32 3.92
N VAL A 86 1.09 7.70 3.20
CA VAL A 86 0.02 8.57 3.71
C VAL A 86 -1.01 7.82 4.57
N ASN A 87 -1.07 6.48 4.48
CA ASN A 87 -2.12 5.67 5.10
C ASN A 87 -2.27 5.89 6.62
N PRO A 88 -1.19 6.04 7.43
CA PRO A 88 -1.32 6.35 8.85
C PRO A 88 -2.02 7.69 9.15
N CYS A 89 -1.97 8.66 8.22
CA CYS A 89 -2.57 9.98 8.39
C CYS A 89 -4.07 9.98 8.06
N LEU A 90 -4.52 9.09 7.18
CA LEU A 90 -5.88 9.09 6.62
C LEU A 90 -6.99 8.84 7.65
N GLY A 91 -6.65 8.27 8.82
CA GLY A 91 -7.60 8.09 9.91
C GLY A 91 -8.05 9.42 10.55
N CYS A 92 -7.22 10.46 10.48
CA CYS A 92 -7.50 11.78 11.03
C CYS A 92 -7.65 12.87 9.95
N HIS A 93 -6.99 12.68 8.81
CA HIS A 93 -6.90 13.64 7.70
C HIS A 93 -7.44 12.97 6.43
N ASP A 94 -8.76 13.00 6.24
CA ASP A 94 -9.42 12.31 5.13
C ASP A 94 -9.68 13.19 3.90
N ARG A 95 -9.30 14.47 3.99
CA ARG A 95 -9.46 15.46 2.92
C ARG A 95 -8.16 15.80 2.25
N TYR A 96 -8.22 15.98 0.93
CA TYR A 96 -7.04 16.32 0.13
C TYR A 96 -6.43 17.69 0.47
N ASP A 97 -7.26 18.63 0.94
CA ASP A 97 -6.89 20.00 1.29
C ASP A 97 -6.39 20.17 2.74
N ASP A 98 -6.14 19.07 3.45
CA ASP A 98 -5.62 19.14 4.81
C ASP A 98 -4.19 19.69 4.85
N VAL A 99 -3.91 20.56 5.83
CA VAL A 99 -2.66 21.33 5.94
C VAL A 99 -1.45 20.42 6.05
N ILE A 100 -1.61 19.23 6.65
CA ILE A 100 -0.54 18.25 6.77
C ILE A 100 0.01 17.78 5.41
N TYR A 101 -0.78 17.89 4.34
CA TYR A 101 -0.41 17.47 2.99
C TYR A 101 0.31 18.55 2.18
N HIS A 102 0.28 19.82 2.61
CA HIS A 102 0.97 20.91 1.91
C HIS A 102 2.49 20.71 1.89
N ASP A 103 3.05 20.21 3.00
CA ASP A 103 4.45 19.79 3.10
C ASP A 103 4.52 18.39 3.73
N PHE A 104 4.03 17.41 2.97
CA PHE A 104 3.95 16.03 3.41
C PHE A 104 5.30 15.44 3.90
N PRO A 105 6.46 15.67 3.24
CA PRO A 105 7.74 15.20 3.76
C PRO A 105 8.06 15.71 5.17
N SER A 106 7.80 16.99 5.45
CA SER A 106 8.00 17.55 6.79
C SER A 106 7.01 16.98 7.81
N SER A 107 5.75 16.81 7.42
CA SER A 107 4.72 16.20 8.27
C SER A 107 5.06 14.75 8.63
N LEU A 108 5.50 13.96 7.65
CA LEU A 108 5.92 12.57 7.86
C LEU A 108 7.13 12.50 8.80
N LYS A 109 8.13 13.37 8.61
CA LYS A 109 9.30 13.44 9.50
C LYS A 109 8.91 13.75 10.96
N ARG A 110 7.91 14.62 11.18
CA ARG A 110 7.37 14.90 12.52
C ARG A 110 6.65 13.67 13.09
N PHE A 111 5.85 12.99 12.26
CA PHE A 111 5.15 11.76 12.64
C PHE A 111 6.06 10.63 13.08
N GLU A 112 7.18 10.44 12.38
CA GLU A 112 8.15 9.41 12.71
C GLU A 112 9.03 9.77 13.92
N GLY A 113 9.19 11.07 14.22
CA GLY A 113 10.18 11.57 15.16
C GLY A 113 9.66 12.07 16.51
N ASP A 114 8.37 12.39 16.67
CA ASP A 114 7.83 13.03 17.87
C ASP A 114 7.02 12.06 18.74
N THR A 115 7.18 12.16 20.07
CA THR A 115 6.39 11.40 21.06
C THR A 115 5.14 12.16 21.54
N ALA A 116 5.02 13.45 21.21
CA ALA A 116 3.80 14.24 21.36
C ALA A 116 2.89 14.12 20.12
N LEU A 117 1.71 14.77 20.12
CA LEU A 117 0.79 14.80 18.97
C LEU A 117 1.56 15.25 17.70
N PRO A 118 1.83 14.34 16.75
CA PRO A 118 2.81 14.60 15.68
C PRO A 118 2.28 15.51 14.58
N CYS A 119 0.95 15.56 14.44
CA CYS A 119 0.26 16.37 13.46
C CYS A 119 -0.13 17.71 14.11
N ARG A 120 0.58 18.79 13.76
CA ARG A 120 0.18 20.16 14.12
C ARG A 120 -0.48 20.81 12.91
N ASN A 121 -1.73 21.24 13.08
CA ASN A 121 -2.49 22.01 12.10
C ASN A 121 -1.86 23.39 11.84
#